data_AF-K1YTK3-F1
#
_entry.id   AF-K1YTK3-F1
#
_cell.length_a   1.000
_cell.length_b   1.000
_cell.length_c   1.000
_cell.angle_alpha   90.00
_cell.angle_beta   90.00
_cell.angle_gamma   90.00
#
_symmetry.space_group_name_H-M   'P 1'
#
loop_
_entity.id
_entity.type
_entity.pdbx_description
1 polymer ?
#
loop_
_entity_poly.entity_id
_entity_poly.type
_entity_poly.pdbx_seq_one_letter_code
_entity_poly.pdbx_strand_id
1 'polypeptide(L)'
;MTIDALMGDDAVLRAIGKRLARRRLELELTQAQLAEQAGIAKRTVERIEAGESIQTATLIRIFRILGLLDNFAALIPEPGPRPLDLLKLKGRERRRASSKKRQDQTGEPWTWGDEE
;
A
#
# COMPACT_ATOMS: atom_id res chain seq x y z
N MET A 1 -9.82 18.89 -4.37
CA MET A 1 -10.42 17.68 -4.96
C MET A 1 -10.35 16.58 -3.91
N THR A 2 -11.50 16.14 -3.41
CA THR A 2 -11.61 15.05 -2.42
C THR A 2 -11.36 13.73 -3.13
N ILE A 3 -10.57 12.82 -2.52
CA ILE A 3 -10.42 11.46 -3.01
C ILE A 3 -11.53 10.65 -2.36
N ASP A 4 -12.33 9.95 -3.15
CA ASP A 4 -13.46 9.13 -2.69
C ASP A 4 -13.19 7.65 -2.96
N ALA A 5 -13.76 6.77 -2.14
CA ALA A 5 -13.55 5.31 -2.19
C ALA A 5 -14.13 4.65 -3.45
N LEU A 6 -15.05 5.33 -4.15
CA LEU A 6 -15.67 4.85 -5.39
C LEU A 6 -14.89 5.28 -6.65
N MET A 7 -13.81 6.04 -6.52
CA MET A 7 -12.99 6.47 -7.65
C MET A 7 -12.15 5.29 -8.16
N GLY A 8 -12.03 5.18 -9.49
CA GLY A 8 -11.08 4.23 -10.10
C GLY A 8 -9.63 4.63 -9.86
N ASP A 9 -8.73 3.65 -9.88
CA ASP A 9 -7.30 3.80 -9.55
C ASP A 9 -6.64 4.97 -10.30
N ASP A 10 -6.86 5.08 -11.61
CA ASP A 10 -6.32 6.16 -12.44
C ASP A 10 -6.77 7.55 -11.98
N ALA A 11 -8.01 7.68 -11.50
CA ALA A 11 -8.53 8.94 -11.01
C ALA A 11 -7.90 9.32 -9.66
N VAL A 12 -7.68 8.32 -8.80
CA VAL A 12 -6.96 8.49 -7.53
C VAL A 12 -5.50 8.88 -7.79
N LEU A 13 -4.81 8.18 -8.70
CA LEU A 13 -3.43 8.49 -9.08
C LEU A 13 -3.28 9.91 -9.62
N ARG A 14 -4.18 10.36 -10.51
CA ARG A 14 -4.21 11.76 -11.00
C ARG A 14 -4.44 12.78 -9.88
N ALA A 15 -5.33 12.47 -8.93
CA ALA A 15 -5.59 13.35 -7.80
C ALA A 15 -4.35 13.46 -6.88
N ILE A 16 -3.67 12.35 -6.62
CA ILE A 16 -2.43 12.31 -5.84
C ILE A 16 -1.31 13.06 -6.58
N GLY A 17 -1.10 12.78 -7.88
CA GLY A 17 -0.08 13.44 -8.71
C GLY A 17 -0.20 14.97 -8.68
N LYS A 18 -1.43 15.50 -8.82
CA LYS A 18 -1.70 16.94 -8.68
C LYS A 18 -1.35 17.49 -7.29
N ARG A 19 -1.62 16.74 -6.22
CA ARG A 19 -1.27 17.15 -4.85
C ARG A 19 0.25 17.16 -4.64
N LEU A 20 0.97 16.20 -5.20
CA LEU A 20 2.43 16.17 -5.17
C LEU A 20 3.04 17.33 -5.95
N ALA A 21 2.52 17.63 -7.14
CA ALA A 21 2.94 18.79 -7.93
C ALA A 21 2.75 20.10 -7.15
N ARG A 22 1.59 20.25 -6.48
CA ARG A 22 1.33 21.40 -5.61
C ARG A 22 2.33 21.49 -4.46
N ARG A 23 2.57 20.39 -3.74
CA ARG A 23 3.54 20.36 -2.63
C ARG A 23 4.96 20.69 -3.11
N ARG A 24 5.36 20.20 -4.28
CA ARG A 24 6.64 20.55 -4.91
C ARG A 24 6.75 22.07 -5.14
N LEU A 25 5.69 22.69 -5.68
CA LEU A 25 5.65 24.14 -5.92
C LEU A 25 5.66 24.95 -4.62
N GLU A 26 5.01 24.48 -3.56
CA GLU A 26 5.07 25.11 -2.22
C GLU A 26 6.48 25.10 -1.62
N LEU A 27 7.34 24.19 -2.07
CA LEU A 27 8.76 24.11 -1.71
C LEU A 27 9.67 24.80 -2.74
N GLU A 28 9.10 25.50 -3.72
CA GLU A 28 9.83 26.22 -4.78
C GLU A 28 10.76 25.34 -5.63
N LEU A 29 10.45 24.04 -5.74
CA LEU A 29 11.23 23.09 -6.52
C LEU A 29 10.70 22.96 -7.95
N THR A 30 11.60 22.98 -8.93
CA THR A 30 11.31 22.50 -10.29
C THR A 30 11.21 20.97 -10.31
N GLN A 31 10.58 20.40 -11.34
CA GLN A 31 10.56 18.95 -11.54
C GLN A 31 11.97 18.37 -11.69
N ALA A 32 12.89 19.13 -12.31
CA ALA A 32 14.28 18.71 -12.49
C ALA A 32 15.03 18.67 -11.15
N GLN A 33 14.88 19.70 -10.30
CA GLN A 33 15.49 19.74 -8.97
C GLN A 33 14.95 18.63 -8.06
N LEU A 34 13.63 18.40 -8.07
CA LEU A 34 13.05 17.27 -7.32
C LEU A 34 13.61 15.93 -7.80
N ALA A 35 13.72 15.74 -9.12
CA ALA A 35 14.25 14.52 -9.70
C ALA A 35 15.71 14.27 -9.31
N GLU A 36 16.54 15.31 -9.39
CA GLU A 36 17.95 15.29 -8.99
C GLU A 36 18.10 14.93 -7.52
N GLN A 37 17.39 15.64 -6.62
CA GLN A 37 17.45 15.37 -5.18
C GLN A 37 16.92 13.97 -4.82
N ALA A 38 15.91 13.47 -5.55
CA ALA A 38 15.37 12.13 -5.36
C ALA A 38 16.19 11.04 -6.05
N GLY A 39 17.21 11.38 -6.85
CA GLY A 39 18.03 10.43 -7.59
C GLY A 39 17.25 9.65 -8.65
N ILE A 40 16.34 10.31 -9.36
CA ILE A 40 15.49 9.71 -10.41
C ILE A 40 15.49 10.57 -11.68
N ALA A 41 15.01 10.01 -12.78
CA ALA A 41 14.87 10.77 -14.02
C ALA A 41 13.75 11.81 -13.92
N LYS A 42 13.94 13.00 -14.51
CA LYS A 42 12.90 14.05 -14.59
C LYS A 42 11.60 13.53 -15.17
N ARG A 43 11.66 12.70 -16.22
CA ARG A 43 10.50 12.07 -16.85
C ARG A 43 9.68 11.25 -15.85
N THR A 44 10.32 10.63 -14.86
CA THR A 44 9.62 9.89 -13.80
C THR A 44 8.79 10.84 -12.93
N VAL A 45 9.31 12.02 -12.58
CA VAL A 45 8.55 13.05 -11.85
C VAL A 45 7.36 13.54 -12.68
N GLU A 46 7.57 13.82 -13.97
CA GLU A 46 6.49 14.25 -14.89
C GLU A 46 5.35 13.22 -14.94
N ARG A 47 5.67 11.93 -15.06
CA ARG A 47 4.69 10.83 -15.07
C ARG A 47 3.91 10.73 -13.76
N ILE A 48 4.60 10.90 -12.62
CA ILE A 48 3.97 10.86 -11.29
C ILE A 48 2.98 12.02 -11.13
N GLU A 49 3.38 13.23 -11.52
CA GLU A 49 2.50 14.40 -11.46
C GLU A 49 1.31 14.31 -12.43
N ALA A 50 1.50 13.59 -13.55
CA ALA A 50 0.43 13.26 -14.49
C ALA A 50 -0.51 12.13 -14.00
N GLY A 51 -0.17 11.45 -12.90
CA GLY A 51 -0.99 10.38 -12.33
C GLY A 51 -0.77 9.00 -12.95
N GLU A 52 0.41 8.74 -13.50
CA GLU A 52 0.79 7.40 -13.93
C GLU A 52 1.25 6.52 -12.76
N SER A 53 1.09 5.21 -12.91
CA SER A 53 1.55 4.24 -11.93
C SER A 53 3.08 4.16 -11.89
N ILE A 54 3.63 3.98 -10.69
CA ILE A 54 5.06 3.90 -10.44
C ILE A 54 5.37 2.91 -9.32
N GLN A 55 6.65 2.52 -9.24
CA GLN A 55 7.14 1.68 -8.15
C GLN A 55 7.14 2.44 -6.82
N THR A 56 6.67 1.79 -5.76
CA THR A 56 6.61 2.38 -4.41
C THR A 56 7.96 2.92 -3.92
N ALA A 57 9.07 2.28 -4.29
CA ALA A 57 10.41 2.76 -3.96
C ALA A 57 10.69 4.17 -4.50
N THR A 58 10.21 4.49 -5.72
CA THR A 58 10.30 5.83 -6.31
C THR A 58 9.43 6.83 -5.55
N LEU A 59 8.23 6.41 -5.14
CA LEU A 59 7.33 7.25 -4.35
C LEU A 59 7.97 7.65 -3.01
N ILE A 60 8.61 6.68 -2.33
CA ILE A 60 9.32 6.90 -1.07
C ILE A 60 10.45 7.93 -1.24
N ARG A 61 11.21 7.87 -2.34
CA ARG A 61 12.28 8.85 -2.62
C ARG A 61 11.71 10.27 -2.77
N ILE A 62 10.62 10.44 -3.50
CA ILE A 62 9.95 11.74 -3.64
C ILE A 62 9.39 12.23 -2.30
N PHE A 63 8.73 11.37 -1.54
CA PHE A 63 8.16 11.75 -0.23
C PHE A 63 9.21 12.20 0.77
N ARG A 64 10.42 11.63 0.70
CA ARG A 64 11.56 12.09 1.50
C ARG A 64 11.92 13.54 1.21
N ILE A 65 11.98 13.92 -0.07
CA ILE A 65 12.29 15.30 -0.47
C ILE A 65 11.14 16.26 -0.17
N LEU A 66 9.90 15.82 -0.35
CA LEU A 66 8.71 16.64 -0.10
C LEU A 66 8.32 16.78 1.39
N GLY A 67 9.05 16.11 2.29
CA GLY A 67 8.75 16.09 3.72
C GLY A 67 7.45 15.36 4.08
N LEU A 68 7.09 14.33 3.31
CA LEU A 68 5.84 13.55 3.45
C LEU A 68 6.08 12.12 3.95
N LEU A 69 7.33 11.74 4.23
CA LEU A 69 7.68 10.37 4.58
C LEU A 69 7.00 9.89 5.88
N ASP A 70 6.94 10.75 6.90
CA ASP A 70 6.30 10.41 8.18
C ASP A 70 4.79 10.19 8.02
N ASN A 71 4.13 11.04 7.23
CA ASN A 71 2.71 10.87 6.90
C ASN A 71 2.45 9.56 6.16
N PHE A 72 3.36 9.15 5.28
CA PHE A 72 3.26 7.88 4.57
C PHE A 72 3.46 6.69 5.50
N ALA A 73 4.42 6.77 6.43
CA ALA A 73 4.65 5.74 7.44
C ALA A 73 3.43 5.56 8.36
N ALA A 74 2.75 6.66 8.71
CA ALA A 74 1.56 6.64 9.56
C ALA A 74 0.34 5.92 8.93
N LEU A 75 0.33 5.66 7.62
CA LEU A 75 -0.75 4.94 6.94
C LEU A 75 -0.84 3.47 7.39
N ILE A 76 0.29 2.89 7.80
CA ILE A 76 0.36 1.50 8.28
C ILE A 76 0.92 1.54 9.71
N PRO A 77 0.04 1.68 10.73
CA PRO A 77 0.50 1.78 12.11
C PRO A 77 1.22 0.51 12.53
N GLU A 78 2.28 0.67 13.33
CA GLU A 78 2.96 -0.47 13.93
C GLU A 78 1.98 -1.27 14.82
N PRO A 79 2.02 -2.60 14.75
CA PRO A 79 1.19 -3.42 15.61
C PRO A 79 1.61 -3.20 17.08
N GLY A 80 0.78 -2.48 17.83
CA GLY A 80 0.97 -2.33 19.27
C GLY A 80 0.85 -3.68 20.02
N PRO A 81 1.44 -3.79 21.22
CA PRO A 81 1.38 -5.01 22.01
C PRO A 81 -0.08 -5.32 22.35
N ARG A 82 -0.56 -6.49 21.94
CA ARG A 82 -1.91 -6.92 22.34
C ARG A 82 -1.85 -7.32 23.82
N PRO A 83 -2.85 -6.98 24.64
CA PRO A 83 -2.89 -7.39 26.06
C PRO A 83 -2.69 -8.90 26.27
N LEU A 84 -3.13 -9.72 25.31
CA LEU A 84 -2.93 -11.17 25.33
C LEU A 84 -1.50 -11.62 24.96
N ASP A 85 -0.76 -10.83 24.18
CA ASP A 85 0.64 -11.10 23.81
C ASP A 85 1.56 -10.83 25.01
N LEU A 86 1.21 -9.84 25.85
CA LEU A 86 1.91 -9.56 27.12
C LEU A 86 1.77 -10.71 28.13
N LEU A 87 0.62 -11.41 28.14
CA LEU A 87 0.40 -12.59 28.99
C LEU A 87 1.07 -13.86 28.43
N LYS A 88 1.29 -13.91 27.12
CA LYS A 88 1.98 -15.00 26.43
C LYS A 88 3.41 -14.59 26.09
N LEU A 89 4.28 -14.46 27.10
CA LEU A 89 5.73 -14.28 26.95
C LEU A 89 6.47 -15.39 26.15
N LYS A 90 5.75 -16.30 25.46
CA LYS A 90 6.26 -17.32 24.53
C LYS A 90 5.45 -17.41 23.21
N GLY A 91 4.63 -16.42 22.88
CA GLY A 91 3.73 -16.46 21.72
C GLY A 91 4.42 -16.03 20.43
N ARG A 92 4.68 -16.97 19.52
CA ARG A 92 5.18 -16.68 18.15
C ARG A 92 4.32 -15.62 17.46
N GLU A 93 4.97 -14.60 16.90
CA GLU A 93 4.30 -13.62 16.04
C GLU A 93 3.59 -14.31 14.86
N ARG A 94 2.36 -13.88 14.59
CA ARG A 94 1.56 -14.44 13.50
C ARG A 94 2.12 -13.98 12.15
N ARG A 95 2.85 -14.86 11.45
CA ARG A 95 3.44 -14.57 10.14
C ARG A 95 2.48 -14.72 8.95
N ARG A 96 1.36 -15.42 9.13
CA ARG A 96 0.39 -15.68 8.06
C ARG A 96 -1.03 -15.80 8.61
N ALA A 97 -2.02 -15.41 7.82
CA ALA A 97 -3.40 -15.80 8.06
C ALA A 97 -3.56 -17.32 7.82
N SER A 98 -4.02 -18.06 8.82
CA SER A 98 -4.53 -19.41 8.62
C SER A 98 -5.91 -19.32 7.98
N SER A 99 -6.12 -19.96 6.83
CA SER A 99 -7.47 -20.25 6.38
C SER A 99 -8.06 -21.29 7.35
N LYS A 100 -9.31 -21.10 7.78
CA LYS A 100 -10.07 -22.20 8.39
C LYS A 100 -10.19 -23.25 7.28
N LYS A 101 -9.60 -24.43 7.48
CA LYS A 101 -9.89 -25.59 6.63
C LYS A 101 -11.41 -25.76 6.71
N ARG A 102 -12.14 -25.56 5.61
CA ARG A 102 -13.51 -26.05 5.53
C ARG A 102 -13.39 -27.54 5.80
N GLN A 103 -13.88 -27.99 6.97
CA GLN A 103 -14.20 -29.39 7.11
C GLN A 103 -15.26 -29.60 6.04
N ASP A 104 -14.89 -30.31 4.98
CA ASP A 104 -15.87 -30.85 4.06
C ASP A 104 -16.89 -31.58 4.94
N GLN A 105 -18.11 -31.07 4.97
CA GLN A 105 -19.26 -31.85 5.37
C GLN A 105 -19.57 -32.81 4.23
N THR A 106 -18.63 -33.68 3.86
CA THR A 106 -18.93 -34.92 3.14
C THR A 106 -19.04 -36.01 4.19
N GLY A 107 -20.14 -35.93 4.93
CA GLY A 107 -20.61 -36.96 5.84
C GLY A 107 -21.50 -38.00 5.15
N GLU A 108 -21.46 -38.10 3.83
CA GLU A 108 -22.01 -39.27 3.13
C GLU A 108 -20.86 -40.02 2.44
N PRO A 109 -20.55 -41.25 2.89
CA PRO A 109 -19.60 -42.08 2.20
C PRO A 109 -20.16 -42.43 0.83
N TRP A 110 -19.36 -42.15 -0.19
CA TRP A 110 -19.63 -42.54 -1.57
C TRP A 110 -19.82 -44.07 -1.65
N THR A 111 -21.02 -44.50 -2.02
CA THR A 111 -21.34 -45.91 -2.30
C THR A 111 -21.52 -46.08 -3.81
N TRP A 112 -20.69 -46.94 -4.42
CA TRP A 112 -20.96 -47.47 -5.75
C TRP A 112 -22.14 -48.44 -5.68
N GLY A 113 -23.10 -48.25 -6.58
CA GLY A 113 -24.21 -49.17 -6.76
C GLY A 113 -23.74 -50.41 -7.51
N ASP A 114 -23.37 -51.44 -6.76
CA ASP A 114 -23.36 -52.82 -7.25
C ASP A 114 -24.32 -53.61 -6.36
N GLU A 115 -25.59 -53.69 -6.74
CA GLU A 115 -26.50 -54.79 -6.42
C GLU A 115 -27.62 -54.83 -7.47
N GLU A 116 -27.42 -55.77 -8.41
CA GLU A 116 -28.34 -56.53 -9.28
C GLU A 116 -29.60 -55.89 -9.89
#